data_AF-A0A6D1A679-F1
#
_entry.id   AF-A0A6D1A679-F1
#
_cell.length_a   1.000
_cell.length_b   1.000
_cell.length_c   1.000
_cell.angle_alpha   90.00
_cell.angle_beta   90.00
_cell.angle_gamma   90.00
#
_symmetry.space_group_name_H-M   'P 1'
#
loop_
_entity.id
_entity.type
_entity.pdbx_description
1 polymer ?
#
loop_
_entity_poly.entity_id
_entity_poly.type
_entity_poly.pdbx_seq_one_letter_code
_entity_poly.pdbx_strand_id
1 'polypeptide(L)' 'MVMTDPIADMLTRIRNANMVRHEKLEIPASKLKREIAEILKREGFIRDVEFVEDSKQGIIRVFLKYGQNNERVIT' A
#
# COMPACT_ATOMS: atom_id res chain seq x y z
N MET A 1 -0.31 -3.06 21.91
CA MET A 1 0.05 -1.75 21.32
C MET A 1 -1.22 -1.15 20.76
N VAL A 2 -1.62 0.05 21.17
CA VAL A 2 -2.81 0.72 20.63
C VAL A 2 -2.38 1.43 19.34
N MET A 3 -3.02 1.10 18.22
CA MET A 3 -2.79 1.77 16.94
C MET A 3 -3.52 3.12 16.98
N THR A 4 -2.78 4.21 17.11
CA THR A 4 -3.33 5.57 17.23
C THR A 4 -3.59 6.22 15.87
N ASP A 5 -2.78 5.90 14.85
CA ASP A 5 -2.95 6.40 13.49
C ASP A 5 -2.82 5.28 12.43
N PRO A 6 -3.95 4.74 11.94
CA PRO A 6 -3.95 3.72 10.90
C PRO A 6 -3.47 4.21 9.52
N ILE A 7 -3.51 5.51 9.23
CA ILE A 7 -3.08 6.08 7.94
C ILE A 7 -1.56 6.22 7.93
N ALA A 8 -0.99 6.79 9.01
CA ALA A 8 0.46 6.87 9.16
C ALA A 8 1.12 5.48 9.16
N ASP A 9 0.49 4.48 9.80
CA ASP A 9 0.92 3.08 9.73
C ASP A 9 0.91 2.55 8.28
N MET A 10 -0.17 2.79 7.52
CA MET A 10 -0.24 2.41 6.10
C MET A 10 0.89 3.02 5.27
N LEU A 11 1.09 4.34 5.36
CA LEU A 11 2.13 5.04 4.58
C LEU A 11 3.53 4.58 4.98
N THR A 12 3.74 4.34 6.28
CA THR A 12 5.02 3.82 6.80
C THR A 12 5.31 2.42 6.26
N ARG A 13 4.30 1.53 6.19
CA ARG A 13 4.46 0.19 5.61
C ARG A 13 4.79 0.25 4.11
N ILE A 14 4.13 1.12 3.36
CA ILE A 14 4.42 1.33 1.93
C ILE A 14 5.88 1.80 1.77
N ARG A 15 6.31 2.80 2.55
CA ARG A 15 7.70 3.29 2.53
C ARG A 15 8.69 2.18 2.83
N ASN A 16 8.46 1.43 3.91
CA ASN A 16 9.37 0.38 4.33
C ASN A 16 9.47 -0.74 3.28
N ALA A 17 8.33 -1.19 2.73
CA ALA A 17 8.29 -2.18 1.65
C ALA A 17 9.03 -1.68 0.40
N ASN A 18 8.87 -0.40 0.06
CA ASN A 18 9.58 0.23 -1.05
C ASN A 18 11.10 0.32 -0.81
N MET A 19 11.53 0.60 0.42
CA MET A 19 12.94 0.65 0.79
C MET A 19 13.65 -0.69 0.58
N VAL A 20 13.01 -1.81 0.96
CA VAL A 20 13.56 -3.16 0.82
C VAL A 20 13.18 -3.85 -0.49
N ARG A 21 12.54 -3.12 -1.43
CA ARG A 21 12.19 -3.58 -2.78
C ARG A 21 11.22 -4.77 -2.81
N HIS A 22 10.24 -4.80 -1.91
CA HIS A 22 9.16 -5.81 -1.98
C HIS A 22 8.22 -5.53 -3.16
N GLU A 23 7.80 -6.57 -3.87
CA GLU A 23 6.86 -6.40 -4.99
C GLU A 23 5.45 -6.02 -4.55
N LYS A 24 5.06 -6.45 -3.34
CA LYS A 24 3.72 -6.24 -2.78
C LYS A 24 3.75 -6.15 -1.26
N LEU A 25 2.70 -5.55 -0.70
CA LEU A 25 2.43 -5.54 0.73
C LEU A 25 0.93 -5.68 1.01
N GLU A 26 0.60 -6.10 2.23
CA GLU A 26 -0.77 -6.26 2.69
C GLU A 26 -1.00 -5.40 3.93
N ILE A 27 -2.12 -4.67 3.93
CA ILE A 27 -2.54 -3.81 5.03
C ILE A 27 -4.00 -4.06 5.39
N PRO A 28 -4.39 -3.95 6.66
CA PRO A 28 -5.79 -4.05 7.06
C PRO A 28 -6.64 -2.99 6.38
N ALA A 29 -7.77 -3.41 5.79
CA ALA A 29 -8.61 -2.51 5.02
C ALA A 29 -9.44 -1.58 5.90
N SER A 30 -9.69 -0.40 5.35
CA SER A 30 -10.71 0.54 5.80
C SER A 30 -11.17 1.33 4.59
N LYS A 31 -12.38 1.91 4.65
CA LYS A 31 -12.92 2.71 3.55
C LYS A 31 -11.93 3.82 3.14
N LEU A 32 -11.37 4.54 4.11
CA LEU A 32 -10.42 5.62 3.84
C LEU A 32 -9.10 5.13 3.23
N LYS A 33 -8.52 4.04 3.75
CA LYS A 33 -7.28 3.45 3.21
C LYS A 33 -7.47 2.97 1.77
N ARG A 34 -8.66 2.45 1.45
CA ARG A 34 -9.02 2.07 0.08
C ARG A 34 -9.00 3.27 -0.87
N GLU A 35 -9.67 4.35 -0.52
CA GLU A 35 -9.69 5.55 -1.38
C GLU A 35 -8.27 6.13 -1.57
N ILE A 36 -7.45 6.13 -0.52
CA ILE A 36 -6.04 6.55 -0.60
C ILE A 36 -5.26 5.64 -1.55
N ALA A 37 -5.41 4.32 -1.42
CA ALA A 37 -4.72 3.35 -2.28
C ALA A 37 -5.13 3.51 -3.75
N GLU A 38 -6.41 3.76 -4.03
CA GLU A 38 -6.90 4.03 -5.38
C GLU A 38 -6.37 5.35 -5.96
N ILE A 39 -6.24 6.40 -5.13
CA ILE A 39 -5.57 7.65 -5.56
C ILE A 39 -4.11 7.36 -5.93
N LEU A 40 -3.37 6.66 -5.09
CA LEU A 40 -1.97 6.31 -5.36
C LEU A 40 -1.81 5.52 -6.66
N LYS A 41 -2.77 4.63 -6.98
CA LYS A 41 -2.81 3.89 -8.24
C LYS A 41 -3.08 4.81 -9.42
N ARG A 42 -4.10 5.67 -9.35
CA ARG A 42 -4.46 6.60 -10.43
C ARG A 42 -3.35 7.58 -10.77
N GLU A 43 -2.66 8.10 -9.77
CA GLU A 43 -1.49 8.97 -9.94
C GLU A 43 -0.23 8.21 -10.41
N GLY A 44 -0.29 6.88 -10.47
CA GLY A 44 0.79 6.05 -11.00
C GLY A 44 1.98 5.85 -10.06
N PHE A 45 1.82 6.11 -8.76
CA PHE A 45 2.84 5.87 -7.73
C PHE A 45 2.99 4.38 -7.40
N ILE A 46 1.90 3.63 -7.46
CA ILE A 46 1.87 2.18 -7.28
C ILE A 46 1.37 1.52 -8.56
N ARG A 47 1.67 0.23 -8.72
CA ARG A 47 1.34 -0.52 -9.94
C ARG A 47 -0.15 -0.88 -9.93
N ASP A 48 -0.61 -1.44 -8.82
CA ASP A 48 -1.99 -1.88 -8.68
C ASP A 48 -2.40 -2.03 -7.22
N VAL A 49 -3.71 -2.13 -6.98
CA VAL A 49 -4.31 -2.42 -5.68
C VAL A 49 -5.44 -3.43 -5.82
N GLU A 50 -5.51 -4.38 -4.89
CA GLU A 50 -6.57 -5.38 -4.80
C GLU A 50 -7.22 -5.33 -3.42
N PHE A 51 -8.55 -5.49 -3.39
CA PHE A 51 -9.30 -5.65 -2.15
C PHE A 51 -9.66 -7.12 -1.98
N VAL A 52 -9.13 -7.71 -0.93
CA VAL A 52 -9.40 -9.10 -0.56
C VAL A 52 -10.32 -9.07 0.64
N GLU A 53 -11.53 -9.60 0.49
CA GLU A 53 -12.39 -9.84 1.65
C GLU A 53 -11.76 -10.96 2.50
N ASP A 54 -11.45 -10.63 3.75
CA ASP A 54 -11.28 -11.62 4.80
C ASP A 54 -12.56 -11.65 5.62
N SER A 55 -12.84 -12.73 6.36
CA SER A 55 -14.01 -12.81 7.25
C SER A 55 -13.94 -11.85 8.45
N LYS A 56 -13.20 -10.73 8.33
CA LYS A 56 -12.98 -9.68 9.31
C LYS A 56 -13.22 -8.31 8.68
N GLN A 57 -12.17 -7.54 8.44
CA GLN A 57 -12.23 -6.14 8.01
C GLN A 57 -11.77 -5.92 6.56
N GLY A 58 -11.35 -6.99 5.89
CA GLY A 58 -10.69 -6.98 4.58
C GLY A 58 -9.20 -6.67 4.65
N ILE A 59 -8.53 -6.99 3.55
CA ILE A 59 -7.11 -6.69 3.30
C ILE A 59 -7.01 -5.88 2.01
N ILE A 60 -6.19 -4.83 2.04
CA ILE A 60 -5.76 -4.13 0.84
C ILE A 60 -4.38 -4.66 0.47
N ARG A 61 -4.28 -5.30 -0.69
CA ARG A 61 -3.01 -5.73 -1.25
C ARG A 61 -2.54 -4.67 -2.23
N VAL A 62 -1.37 -4.09 -1.94
CA VAL A 62 -0.76 -3.03 -2.76
C VAL A 62 0.42 -3.62 -3.51
N PHE A 63 0.47 -3.42 -4.83
CA PHE A 63 1.58 -3.80 -5.68
C PHE A 63 2.44 -2.58 -5.97
N LEU A 64 3.72 -2.63 -5.58
CA LEU A 64 4.64 -1.52 -5.76
C LEU A 64 5.12 -1.44 -7.21
N LYS A 65 5.42 -0.21 -7.66
CA LYS A 65 5.91 0.09 -9.00
C LYS A 65 7.40 0.38 -8.93
N TYR A 66 8.16 -0.28 -9.81
CA TYR A 66 9.59 -0.08 -9.98
C TYR A 66 9.90 0.24 -11.45
N GLY A 67 10.88 1.10 -11.68
CA GLY A 67 11.37 1.43 -13.03
C GLY A 67 12.20 0.30 -13.66
N GLN A 68 12.66 0.50 -14.90
CA GLN A 68 13.40 -0.51 -15.66
C GLN A 68 14.67 -1.02 -14.96
N ASN A 69 15.35 -0.16 -14.19
CA ASN A 69 16.53 -0.52 -13.40
C ASN A 69 16.21 -0.88 -11.94
N ASN A 70 14.97 -1.26 -11.66
CA ASN A 70 14.47 -1.48 -10.31
C ASN A 70 14.63 -0.22 -9.43
N GLU A 71 14.48 0.95 -10.06
CA GLU A 71 14.49 2.25 -9.41
C GLU A 71 13.14 2.49 -8.73
N ARG A 72 13.18 3.13 -7.55
CA ARG A 72 11.96 3.44 -6.78
C ARG A 72 11.25 4.62 -7.44
N VAL A 73 9.97 4.46 -7.71
CA VAL A 73 9.11 5.56 -8.21
C VAL A 73 8.67 6.47 -7.06
N ILE A 74 8.56 5.91 -5.85
CA ILE A 74 8.26 6.63 -4.61
C ILE A 74 9.61 6.85 -3.89
N THR A 75 9.96 8.09 -3.56
CA THR A 75 11.18 8.46 -2.81
C THR A 75 10.83 9.05 -1.46
#